data_AF-A0A4R8EMV2-F1
#
_entry.id   AF-A0A4R8EMV2-F1
#
_cell.length_a   1.000
_cell.length_b   1.000
_cell.length_c   1.000
_cell.angle_alpha   90.00
_cell.angle_beta   90.00
_cell.angle_gamma   90.00
#
_symmetry.space_group_name_H-M   'P 1'
#
loop_
_entity.id
_entity.type
_entity.pdbx_description
1 polymer ?
#
loop_
_entity_poly.entity_id
_entity_poly.type
_entity_poly.pdbx_seq_one_letter_code
_entity_poly.pdbx_strand_id
1 'polypeptide(L)' 'MNFENMPELHWKFGYFLILGIMATIAVIMIIIFKKKKRF' A
#
# COMPACT_ATOMS: atom_id res chain seq x y z
N MET A 1 13.23 -18.73 -3.03
CA MET A 1 13.87 -18.11 -1.85
C MET A 1 13.18 -18.66 -0.60
N ASN A 2 13.90 -18.88 0.50
CA ASN A 2 13.41 -19.59 1.68
C ASN A 2 12.30 -18.80 2.41
N PHE A 3 11.04 -19.12 2.16
CA PHE A 3 9.85 -18.49 2.77
C PHE A 3 9.45 -19.12 4.13
N GLU A 4 10.14 -20.17 4.56
CA GLU A 4 9.77 -20.98 5.73
C GLU A 4 9.95 -20.25 7.08
N ASN A 5 10.79 -19.21 7.13
CA ASN A 5 11.15 -18.50 8.37
C ASN A 5 10.85 -16.99 8.34
N MET A 6 9.92 -16.55 7.48
CA MET A 6 9.48 -15.15 7.46
C MET A 6 8.24 -14.97 8.34
N PRO A 7 8.38 -14.51 9.61
CA PRO A 7 7.26 -14.30 10.52
C PRO A 7 6.26 -13.25 10.00
N GLU A 8 6.70 -12.39 9.09
CA GLU A 8 5.89 -11.35 8.45
C GLU A 8 4.74 -11.93 7.60
N LEU A 9 4.87 -13.14 7.06
CA LEU A 9 3.84 -13.78 6.23
C LEU A 9 2.69 -14.38 7.06
N HIS A 10 2.93 -14.63 8.35
CA HIS A 10 1.92 -15.16 9.27
C HIS A 10 0.94 -14.11 9.78
N TRP A 11 1.17 -12.83 9.48
CA TRP A 11 0.25 -11.75 9.81
C TRP A 11 -1.02 -11.88 8.97
N LYS A 12 -2.09 -12.44 9.56
CA LYS A 12 -3.42 -12.57 8.92
C LYS A 12 -3.96 -11.26 8.34
N PHE A 13 -3.61 -10.13 8.95
CA PHE A 13 -4.02 -8.79 8.48
C PHE A 13 -2.93 -8.07 7.69
N GLY A 14 -1.71 -8.62 7.59
CA GLY A 14 -0.59 -8.01 6.88
C GLY A 14 -0.90 -7.78 5.40
N TYR A 15 -1.58 -8.75 4.77
CA TYR A 15 -2.05 -8.62 3.40
C TYR A 15 -3.00 -7.43 3.22
N PHE A 16 -4.02 -7.31 4.07
CA PHE A 16 -4.99 -6.20 4.03
C PHE A 16 -4.35 -4.86 4.38
N LEU A 17 -3.40 -4.83 5.32
CA LEU A 17 -2.65 -3.64 5.70
C LEU A 17 -1.85 -3.11 4.50
N ILE A 18 -1.11 -3.99 3.82
CA ILE A 18 -0.32 -3.62 2.63
C ILE A 18 -1.23 -3.13 1.51
N LEU A 19 -2.36 -3.80 1.26
CA LEU A 19 -3.36 -3.34 0.29
C LEU A 19 -3.91 -1.95 0.65
N GLY A 20 -4.22 -1.70 1.92
CA GLY A 20 -4.66 -0.39 2.40
C GLY A 20 -3.60 0.70 2.20
N ILE A 21 -2.33 0.39 2.46
CA ILE A 21 -1.21 1.31 2.22
C ILE A 21 -1.08 1.62 0.72
N MET A 22 -1.11 0.61 -0.15
CA MET A 22 -1.04 0.79 -1.60
C MET A 22 -2.19 1.66 -2.12
N ALA A 23 -3.43 1.39 -1.68
CA ALA A 23 -4.60 2.18 -2.03
C ALA A 23 -4.49 3.63 -1.54
N THR A 24 -3.99 3.83 -0.31
CA THR A 24 -3.79 5.16 0.27
C THR A 24 -2.80 5.99 -0.54
N ILE A 25 -1.66 5.39 -0.93
CA ILE A 25 -0.65 6.06 -1.77
C ILE A 25 -1.26 6.46 -3.12
N ALA A 26 -1.99 5.56 -3.77
CA ALA A 26 -2.65 5.85 -5.05
C ALA A 26 -3.65 7.02 -4.93
N VAL A 27 -4.48 7.02 -3.87
CA VAL A 27 -5.45 8.10 -3.61
C VAL A 27 -4.73 9.42 -3.34
N ILE A 28 -3.66 9.42 -2.55
CA ILE A 28 -2.85 10.62 -2.28
C ILE A 28 -2.31 11.20 -3.59
N MET A 29 -1.74 10.35 -4.46
CA MET A 29 -1.23 10.81 -5.76
C MET A 29 -2.35 11.43 -6.60
N ILE A 30 -3.50 10.76 -6.71
CA ILE A 30 -4.67 11.29 -7.44
C ILE A 30 -5.11 12.65 -6.89
N ILE A 31 -5.19 12.79 -5.56
CA ILE A 31 -5.55 14.06 -4.90
C ILE A 31 -4.51 15.14 -5.21
N ILE A 32 -3.22 14.83 -5.12
CA ILE A 32 -2.15 15.78 -5.43
C ILE A 32 -2.23 16.23 -6.90
N PHE A 33 -2.35 15.29 -7.84
CA PHE A 33 -2.48 15.62 -9.27
C PHE A 33 -3.76 16.40 -9.57
N LYS A 34 -4.88 16.06 -8.92
CA LYS A 34 -6.16 16.78 -9.07
C LYS A 34 -6.12 18.18 -8.45
N LYS A 35 -5.48 18.35 -7.29
CA LYS A 35 -5.30 19.66 -6.63
C LYS A 35 -4.30 20.52 -7.40
N LYS A 36 -3.32 19.89 -8.04
CA LYS A 36 -2.39 20.51 -8.99
C LYS A 36 -2.92 20.44 -10.43
N LYS A 37 -4.25 20.49 -10.63
CA LYS A 37 -4.90 20.92 -11.88
C LYS A 37 -4.72 22.43 -12.06
N ARG A 38 -3.45 22.82 -12.05
CA ARG A 38 -2.85 24.01 -12.61
C ARG A 38 -1.50 23.55 -13.17
N PHE A 39 -1.59 22.71 -14.19
CA PHE A 39 -0.70 22.86 -15.33
C PHE A 39 -1.37 23.86 -16.26
#